data_AF-A0A968I0W0-F1
#
_entry.id   AF-A0A968I0W0-F1
#
_cell.length_a   1.000
_cell.length_b   1.000
_cell.length_c   1.000
_cell.angle_alpha   90.00
_cell.angle_beta   90.00
_cell.angle_gamma   90.00
#
_symmetry.space_group_name_H-M   'P 1'
#
loop_
_entity.id
_entity.type
_entity.pdbx_description
1 polymer ?
#
loop_
_entity_poly.entity_id
_entity_poly.type
_entity_poly.pdbx_seq_one_letter_code
_entity_poly.pdbx_strand_id
1 'polypeptide(L)'
;MNGVRTRRFHPLTLERNAVAFFNLSWTLVHPITPDSPLHGVTETELLESDAEILVVVHGVDDIMFQRVHVRSSYKANEVVWNAKFADMYLQLENGGVAIDARKLSLYERVGE
;
A
#
# COMPACT_ATOMS: atom_id res chain seq x y z
N MET A 1 36.60 1.02 6.13
CA MET A 1 36.88 0.43 4.80
C MET A 1 35.72 -0.51 4.45
N ASN A 2 34.76 -0.22 3.59
CA ASN A 2 34.46 0.95 2.76
C ASN A 2 32.96 1.25 2.96
N GLY A 3 32.65 2.35 3.65
CA GLY A 3 31.29 2.75 4.07
C GLY A 3 30.41 3.23 2.92
N VAL A 4 30.34 2.46 1.84
CA VAL A 4 29.45 2.74 0.71
C VAL A 4 28.03 2.42 1.16
N ARG A 5 27.19 3.45 1.26
CA ARG A 5 25.75 3.28 1.46
C ARG A 5 25.21 2.51 0.26
N THR A 6 24.79 1.26 0.47
CA THR A 6 24.20 0.43 -0.57
C THR A 6 22.69 0.44 -0.44
N ARG A 7 22.00 0.57 -1.57
CA ARG A 7 20.55 0.42 -1.64
C ARG A 7 20.23 -1.06 -1.78
N ARG A 8 19.41 -1.58 -0.87
CA ARG A 8 18.91 -2.96 -0.92
C ARG A 8 17.42 -2.94 -1.24
N PHE A 9 16.99 -3.87 -2.10
CA PHE A 9 15.60 -4.06 -2.46
C PHE A 9 15.09 -5.31 -1.78
N HIS A 10 13.99 -5.18 -1.05
CA HIS A 10 13.36 -6.28 -0.33
C HIS A 10 11.94 -6.46 -0.87
N PRO A 11 11.57 -7.64 -1.37
CA PRO A 11 10.18 -7.91 -1.73
C PRO A 11 9.34 -7.95 -0.46
N LEU A 12 8.22 -7.23 -0.46
CA LEU A 12 7.24 -7.27 0.62
C LEU A 12 6.14 -8.26 0.25
N THR A 13 5.95 -9.30 1.05
CA THR A 13 4.89 -10.28 0.86
C THR A 13 3.53 -9.64 1.13
N LEU A 14 2.60 -9.77 0.20
CA LEU A 14 1.25 -9.25 0.40
C LEU A 14 0.33 -10.34 0.94
N GLU A 15 -0.62 -9.97 1.79
CA GLU A 15 -1.71 -10.86 2.23
C GLU A 15 -2.46 -11.43 1.02
N ARG A 16 -2.71 -10.57 0.03
CA ARG A 16 -3.20 -10.94 -1.28
C ARG A 16 -2.36 -10.22 -2.33
N ASN A 17 -1.67 -10.98 -3.19
CA ASN A 17 -0.76 -10.43 -4.21
C ASN A 17 -1.41 -10.31 -5.60
N ALA A 18 -2.62 -10.83 -5.80
CA ALA A 18 -3.38 -10.73 -7.03
C ALA A 18 -4.89 -10.79 -6.77
N VAL A 19 -5.67 -10.16 -7.66
CA VAL A 19 -7.12 -10.29 -7.74
C VAL A 19 -7.52 -10.70 -9.14
N ALA A 20 -8.50 -11.59 -9.28
CA ALA A 20 -9.03 -11.97 -10.59
C ALA A 20 -9.83 -10.83 -11.23
N PHE A 21 -10.51 -10.02 -10.40
CA PHE A 21 -11.29 -8.86 -10.82
C PHE A 21 -11.00 -7.68 -9.88
N PHE A 22 -10.67 -6.53 -10.46
CA PHE A 22 -10.48 -5.28 -9.73
C PHE A 22 -11.70 -4.38 -9.95
N ASN A 23 -12.64 -4.38 -8.99
CA ASN A 23 -13.95 -3.75 -9.18
C ASN A 23 -13.97 -2.25 -8.86
N LEU A 24 -13.56 -1.86 -7.65
CA LEU A 24 -13.73 -0.49 -7.12
C LEU A 24 -12.46 -0.02 -6.39
N SER A 25 -11.95 -0.82 -5.46
CA SER A 25 -10.76 -0.47 -4.66
C SER A 25 -10.05 -1.74 -4.18
N TRP A 26 -8.76 -1.61 -3.85
CA TRP A 26 -7.98 -2.70 -3.29
C TRP A 26 -6.95 -2.14 -2.32
N THR A 27 -7.08 -2.51 -1.04
CA THR A 27 -6.06 -2.23 -0.03
C THR A 27 -4.95 -3.27 -0.14
N LEU A 28 -3.73 -2.81 -0.42
CA LEU A 28 -2.53 -3.65 -0.38
C LEU A 28 -2.03 -3.75 1.05
N VAL A 29 -1.90 -4.97 1.55
CA VAL A 29 -1.49 -5.24 2.94
C VAL A 29 -0.23 -6.09 2.92
N HIS A 30 0.85 -5.56 3.49
CA HIS A 30 2.04 -6.34 3.85
C HIS A 30 2.00 -6.59 5.36
N PRO A 31 1.75 -7.84 5.82
CA PRO A 31 1.83 -8.16 7.23
C PRO A 31 3.29 -8.07 7.72
N ILE A 32 3.52 -7.28 8.78
CA ILE A 32 4.84 -7.18 9.42
C ILE A 32 4.98 -8.35 10.42
N THR A 33 5.31 -9.53 9.89
CA THR A 33 5.64 -10.74 10.68
C THR A 33 7.12 -10.75 11.07
N PRO A 34 7.60 -11.68 11.92
CA PRO A 34 9.03 -11.82 12.23
C PRO A 34 9.96 -11.98 11.02
N ASP A 35 9.45 -12.48 9.88
CA ASP A 35 10.21 -12.64 8.64
C ASP A 35 10.18 -11.39 7.74
N SER A 36 9.42 -10.36 8.12
CA SER A 36 9.33 -9.10 7.37
C SER A 36 10.64 -8.30 7.48
N PRO A 37 11.12 -7.68 6.39
CA PRO A 37 12.25 -6.74 6.46
C PRO A 37 11.93 -5.47 7.26
N LEU A 38 10.66 -5.24 7.58
CA LEU A 38 10.19 -4.12 8.43
C LEU A 38 9.95 -4.55 9.88
N HIS A 39 10.20 -5.81 10.23
CA HIS A 39 10.00 -6.30 11.59
C HIS A 39 10.92 -5.59 12.58
N GLY A 40 10.33 -4.97 13.60
CA GLY A 40 11.05 -4.21 14.62
C GLY A 40 11.62 -2.86 14.14
N VAL A 41 11.38 -2.46 12.89
CA VAL A 41 11.79 -1.15 12.38
C VAL A 41 10.90 -0.07 12.99
N THR A 42 11.53 0.97 13.52
CA THR A 42 10.87 2.15 14.07
C THR A 42 10.65 3.26 13.02
N GLU A 43 9.79 4.23 13.32
CA GLU A 43 9.59 5.42 12.48
C GLU A 43 10.89 6.17 12.21
N THR A 44 11.71 6.36 13.25
CA THR A 44 13.00 7.04 13.13
C THR A 44 13.97 6.28 12.23
N GLU A 45 14.11 4.97 12.42
CA GLU A 45 15.00 4.14 11.59
C GLU A 45 14.54 4.12 10.11
N LEU A 46 13.23 4.07 9.87
CA LEU A 46 12.68 4.11 8.52
C LEU A 46 13.01 5.45 7.83
N LEU A 47 12.91 6.58 8.55
CA LEU A 47 13.28 7.90 8.05
C LEU A 47 14.79 8.03 7.79
N GLU A 48 15.63 7.65 8.76
CA GLU A 48 17.09 7.76 8.66
C GLU A 48 17.66 6.89 7.54
N SER A 49 17.02 5.76 7.24
CA SER A 49 17.42 4.86 6.17
C SER A 49 17.12 5.39 4.76
N ASP A 50 16.40 6.52 4.60
CA ASP A 50 15.84 7.01 3.32
C ASP A 50 15.05 5.90 2.61
N ALA A 51 14.22 5.19 3.38
CA ALA A 51 13.40 4.11 2.86
C ALA A 51 12.38 4.63 1.84
N GLU A 52 12.08 3.77 0.86
CA GLU A 52 11.07 4.03 -0.15
C GLU A 52 10.37 2.73 -0.49
N ILE A 53 9.04 2.74 -0.39
CA ILE A 53 8.17 1.63 -0.75
C ILE A 53 7.79 1.81 -2.21
N LEU A 54 8.20 0.86 -3.06
CA LEU A 54 7.83 0.83 -4.47
C LEU A 54 6.62 -0.08 -4.67
N VAL A 55 5.56 0.44 -5.27
CA VAL A 55 4.35 -0.30 -5.61
C VAL A 55 4.25 -0.42 -7.12
N VAL A 56 4.12 -1.65 -7.61
CA VAL A 56 3.92 -1.94 -9.03
C VAL A 56 2.69 -2.81 -9.17
N VAL A 57 1.70 -2.30 -9.91
CA VAL A 57 0.49 -3.03 -10.27
C VAL A 57 0.49 -3.25 -11.76
N HIS A 58 0.16 -4.47 -12.18
CA HIS A 58 -0.05 -4.80 -13.57
C HIS A 58 -1.37 -5.56 -13.71
N GLY A 59 -2.01 -5.40 -14.86
CA GLY A 59 -3.30 -6.04 -15.13
C GLY A 59 -3.63 -5.98 -16.61
N VAL A 60 -4.76 -6.59 -16.96
CA VAL A 60 -5.36 -6.44 -18.28
C VAL A 60 -6.58 -5.56 -18.11
N ASP A 61 -6.68 -4.52 -18.93
CA ASP A 61 -7.89 -3.73 -19.07
C ASP A 61 -8.87 -4.50 -19.97
N ASP A 62 -10.02 -4.90 -19.44
CA ASP A 62 -11.01 -5.72 -20.17
C ASP A 62 -11.74 -4.95 -21.27
N ILE A 63 -11.71 -3.61 -21.26
CA ILE A 63 -12.37 -2.78 -22.28
C ILE A 63 -11.44 -2.65 -23.49
N MET A 64 -10.17 -2.36 -23.25
CA MET A 64 -9.17 -2.16 -24.30
C MET A 64 -8.40 -3.43 -24.66
N PHE A 65 -8.53 -4.50 -23.86
CA PHE A 65 -7.75 -5.74 -23.93
C PHE A 65 -6.23 -5.51 -23.95
N GLN A 66 -5.77 -4.51 -23.19
CA GLN A 66 -4.36 -4.13 -23.12
C GLN A 66 -3.77 -4.38 -21.74
N ARG A 67 -2.48 -4.70 -21.71
CA ARG A 67 -1.73 -4.77 -20.45
C ARG A 67 -1.45 -3.36 -19.94
N VAL A 68 -1.92 -3.07 -18.74
CA VAL A 68 -1.63 -1.83 -18.02
C VAL A 68 -0.57 -2.08 -16.95
N HIS A 69 0.32 -1.11 -16.76
CA HIS A 69 1.36 -1.13 -15.73
C HIS A 69 1.36 0.22 -15.03
N VAL A 70 1.05 0.22 -13.74
CA VAL A 70 1.06 1.41 -12.89
C VAL A 70 2.17 1.27 -11.85
N ARG A 71 2.89 2.36 -11.63
CA ARG A 71 3.96 2.45 -10.63
C ARG A 71 3.71 3.65 -9.75
N SER A 72 3.90 3.45 -8.45
CA SER A 72 3.90 4.53 -7.45
C SER A 72 5.00 4.23 -6.43
N SER A 73 5.46 5.27 -5.74
CA SER A 73 6.37 5.10 -4.63
C SER A 73 5.97 6.00 -3.47
N TYR A 74 6.36 5.58 -2.27
CA TYR A 74 6.12 6.31 -1.02
C TYR A 74 7.42 6.34 -0.23
N LYS A 75 7.91 7.54 0.07
CA LYS A 75 9.04 7.77 0.96
C LYS A 75 8.63 7.57 2.42
N ALA A 76 9.62 7.36 3.28
CA ALA A 76 9.39 7.16 4.71
C ALA A 76 8.55 8.27 5.36
N ASN A 77 8.68 9.53 4.92
CA ASN A 77 7.89 10.66 5.42
C ASN A 77 6.44 10.72 4.90
N GLU A 78 6.08 9.87 3.93
CA GLU A 78 4.71 9.70 3.44
C GLU A 78 4.00 8.52 4.14
N VAL A 79 4.73 7.74 4.95
CA VAL A 79 4.17 6.64 5.75
C VAL A 79 3.56 7.20 7.02
N VAL A 80 2.26 6.96 7.20
CA VAL A 80 1.51 7.37 8.38
C VAL A 80 1.45 6.20 9.38
N TRP A 81 2.19 6.33 10.49
CA TRP A 81 2.20 5.33 11.56
C TRP A 81 0.91 5.31 12.36
N ASN A 82 0.56 4.14 12.91
CA ASN A 82 -0.64 3.93 13.74
C ASN A 82 -1.89 4.55 13.12
N ALA A 83 -2.15 4.22 11.86
CA ALA A 83 -3.30 4.72 11.13
C ALA A 83 -3.99 3.59 10.37
N LYS A 84 -5.28 3.79 10.11
CA LYS A 84 -6.10 2.96 9.22
C LYS A 84 -6.77 3.85 8.18
N PHE A 85 -6.93 3.37 6.96
CA PHE A 85 -7.74 4.08 5.96
C PHE A 85 -9.19 4.22 6.46
N ALA A 86 -9.80 5.37 6.20
CA ALA A 86 -11.21 5.59 6.48
C ALA A 86 -12.07 4.71 5.58
N ASP A 87 -13.25 4.29 6.07
CA ASP A 87 -14.17 3.51 5.25
C ASP A 87 -14.71 4.35 4.08
N MET A 88 -14.53 3.80 2.88
CA MET A 88 -14.95 4.40 1.62
C MET A 88 -16.27 3.83 1.12
N TYR A 89 -16.74 2.70 1.64
CA TYR A 89 -17.92 2.02 1.14
C TYR A 89 -19.19 2.71 1.63
N LEU A 90 -20.13 2.86 0.71
CA LEU A 90 -21.46 3.41 0.95
C LEU A 90 -22.48 2.34 0.61
N GLN A 91 -23.37 2.04 1.54
CA GLN A 91 -24.53 1.21 1.29
C GLN A 91 -25.65 2.07 0.71
N LEU A 92 -26.14 1.69 -0.46
CA LEU A 92 -27.24 2.38 -1.13
C LEU A 92 -28.58 1.83 -0.65
N GLU A 93 -29.64 2.64 -0.70
CA GLU A 93 -30.99 2.24 -0.28
C GLU A 93 -31.53 1.02 -1.05
N ASN A 94 -31.07 0.83 -2.30
CA ASN A 94 -31.45 -0.31 -3.14
C ASN A 94 -30.62 -1.59 -2.88
N GLY A 95 -29.79 -1.61 -1.84
CA GLY A 95 -28.89 -2.73 -1.53
C GLY A 95 -27.60 -2.76 -2.35
N GLY A 96 -27.36 -1.79 -3.24
CA GLY A 96 -26.10 -1.64 -3.96
C GLY A 96 -24.96 -1.12 -3.08
N VAL A 97 -23.73 -1.27 -3.57
CA VAL A 97 -22.52 -0.75 -2.93
C VAL A 97 -21.90 0.31 -3.84
N ALA A 98 -21.60 1.47 -3.28
CA ALA A 98 -20.82 2.52 -3.94
C ALA A 98 -19.55 2.81 -3.14
N ILE A 99 -18.59 3.53 -3.76
CA ILE A 99 -17.41 4.06 -3.07
C ILE A 99 -17.40 5.58 -3.14
N ASP A 100 -17.05 6.24 -2.03
CA ASP A 100 -16.75 7.66 -2.01
C ASP A 100 -15.27 7.88 -2.34
N ALA A 101 -14.97 8.14 -3.62
CA ALA A 101 -13.60 8.34 -4.09
C ALA A 101 -12.89 9.54 -3.40
N ARG A 102 -13.63 10.49 -2.82
CA ARG A 102 -13.04 11.62 -2.07
C ARG A 102 -12.35 11.17 -0.78
N LYS A 103 -12.69 9.97 -0.28
CA LYS A 103 -12.09 9.37 0.92
C LYS A 103 -10.87 8.50 0.61
N LEU A 104 -10.43 8.41 -0.65
CA LEU A 104 -9.34 7.50 -1.06
C LEU A 104 -8.06 7.67 -0.26
N SER A 105 -7.72 8.91 0.08
CA SER A 105 -6.52 9.23 0.87
C SER A 105 -6.85 9.55 2.33
N LEU A 106 -8.12 9.42 2.74
CA LEU A 106 -8.53 9.72 4.10
C LEU A 106 -8.15 8.57 5.03
N TYR A 107 -7.61 8.91 6.19
CA TYR A 107 -7.21 7.95 7.21
C TYR A 107 -7.55 8.47 8.61
N GLU A 108 -7.67 7.54 9.54
CA GLU A 108 -7.88 7.78 10.96
C GLU A 108 -6.66 7.30 11.72
N ARG A 109 -6.13 8.12 12.64
CA ARG A 109 -5.11 7.65 13.60
C ARG A 109 -5.77 6.70 14.59
N VAL A 110 -5.18 5.53 14.75
CA VAL A 110 -5.53 4.57 15.79
C VAL A 110 -4.77 5.00 17.04
N GLY A 111 -5.46 5.14 18.16
CA GLY A 111 -4.83 5.49 19.44
C GLY A 111 -3.76 4.48 19.85
N GLU A 112 -2.89 4.90 20.76
CA GLU A 112 -1.90 4.01 21.40
C GLU A 112 -2.56 2.89 22.22
#